data_AF-A0A258FG59-F1
#
_entry.id   AF-A0A258FG59-F1
#
_cell.length_a   1.000
_cell.length_b   1.000
_cell.length_c   1.000
_cell.angle_alpha   90.00
_cell.angle_beta   90.00
_cell.angle_gamma   90.00
#
_symmetry.space_group_name_H-M   'P 1'
#
loop_
_entity.id
_entity.type
_entity.pdbx_description
1 polymer ?
#
loop_
_entity_poly.entity_id
_entity_poly.type
_entity_poly.pdbx_seq_one_letter_code
_entity_poly.pdbx_strand_id
1 'polypeptide(L)'
;MRLVAATPLCIAALMVAACDGDNSVRISSTTSETEAKGVLKVIETLQCPETIGVLTRKGSAHAGGDVCVYSGPRGAEVSLHLIKLDDENADGVLDRFEQELSRSMPHTAAALAAAQEASEARAEADAASAQADSARAEASAASGDRASVRMPGLSIEAEGERADVRLPGLTVEAEGDTANVRFGNFSIQADDANQTVDVRSDDESVSVQARDDAAEIRTRAPGDTVRTTYILTDNRPAEEGWRLVGFEARGPEGGPIVVATVRAKDRDSDGVFDSAKDLVTLNVGE
;
A
#
# COMPACT_ATOMS: atom_id res chain seq x y z
N MET A 1 23.30 6.31 -76.59
CA MET A 1 22.79 5.03 -77.13
C MET A 1 22.02 4.37 -75.98
N ARG A 2 20.70 4.54 -75.84
CA ARG A 2 19.57 3.81 -76.47
C ARG A 2 19.57 2.29 -76.27
N LEU A 3 18.64 1.81 -75.43
CA LEU A 3 17.74 0.63 -75.50
C LEU A 3 17.35 0.27 -74.04
N VAL A 4 16.16 0.50 -73.48
CA VAL A 4 14.72 0.28 -73.81
C VAL A 4 14.25 -1.18 -73.68
N ALA A 5 13.15 -1.33 -72.92
CA ALA A 5 12.14 -2.41 -72.83
C ALA A 5 12.46 -3.62 -71.92
N ALA A 6 11.52 -4.22 -71.17
CA ALA A 6 10.12 -3.91 -70.84
C ALA A 6 9.64 -4.84 -69.70
N THR A 7 8.70 -4.34 -68.88
CA THR A 7 7.83 -5.08 -67.93
C THR A 7 6.72 -5.88 -68.64
N PRO A 8 6.10 -6.87 -67.97
CA PRO A 8 4.73 -6.67 -67.43
C PRO A 8 4.51 -7.34 -66.05
N LEU A 9 3.86 -6.65 -65.10
CA LEU A 9 2.40 -6.63 -64.82
C LEU A 9 1.89 -7.86 -64.06
N CYS A 10 1.44 -7.67 -62.80
CA CYS A 10 0.21 -8.29 -62.30
C CYS A 10 -0.30 -7.57 -61.04
N ILE A 11 -1.63 -7.46 -61.01
CA ILE A 11 -2.50 -6.60 -60.20
C ILE A 11 -3.01 -7.40 -58.99
N ALA A 12 -3.16 -6.76 -57.81
CA ALA A 12 -4.20 -7.11 -56.85
C ALA A 12 -4.54 -5.89 -55.97
N ALA A 13 -5.82 -5.74 -55.69
CA ALA A 13 -6.51 -4.51 -55.33
C ALA A 13 -6.92 -4.44 -53.84
N LEU A 14 -7.19 -3.20 -53.40
CA LEU A 14 -8.23 -2.73 -52.47
C LEU A 14 -8.42 -3.44 -51.11
N MET A 15 -8.34 -2.66 -50.02
CA MET A 15 -9.49 -2.33 -49.17
C MET A 15 -9.10 -1.30 -48.09
N VAL A 16 -9.88 -0.22 -48.01
CA VAL A 16 -9.94 0.69 -46.86
C VAL A 16 -10.95 0.12 -45.87
N ALA A 17 -10.58 0.02 -44.60
CA ALA A 17 -11.54 -0.14 -43.51
C ALA A 17 -11.06 0.69 -42.31
N ALA A 18 -11.87 1.68 -41.96
CA ALA A 18 -11.85 2.40 -40.70
C ALA A 18 -13.00 1.83 -39.84
N CYS A 19 -12.69 1.46 -38.59
CA CYS A 19 -13.55 1.28 -37.40
C CYS A 19 -12.53 1.28 -36.24
N ASP A 20 -12.37 2.27 -35.36
CA ASP A 20 -13.31 2.90 -34.41
C ASP A 20 -14.23 1.91 -33.66
N GLY A 21 -14.17 1.99 -32.32
CA GLY A 21 -15.12 1.36 -31.39
C GLY A 21 -14.74 -0.01 -30.84
N ASP A 22 -14.07 -0.04 -29.68
CA ASP A 22 -14.55 -0.69 -28.44
C ASP A 22 -13.39 -0.91 -27.45
N ASN A 23 -12.85 0.17 -26.89
CA ASN A 23 -12.17 0.07 -25.60
C ASN A 23 -13.24 0.06 -24.51
N SER A 24 -14.06 -1.00 -24.50
CA SER A 24 -14.98 -1.26 -23.39
C SER A 24 -14.13 -1.67 -22.19
N VAL A 25 -13.87 -0.72 -21.30
CA VAL A 25 -13.36 -1.01 -19.97
C VAL A 25 -14.46 -1.80 -19.26
N ARG A 26 -14.36 -3.12 -19.33
CA ARG A 26 -15.11 -4.03 -18.48
C ARG A 26 -14.55 -3.84 -17.07
N ILE A 27 -15.17 -2.96 -16.29
CA ILE A 27 -15.07 -3.04 -14.84
C ILE A 27 -15.85 -4.31 -14.49
N SER A 28 -15.13 -5.42 -14.42
CA SER A 28 -15.62 -6.60 -13.72
C SER A 28 -15.75 -6.19 -12.26
N SER A 29 -16.94 -5.75 -11.88
CA SER A 29 -17.36 -5.80 -10.49
C SER A 29 -17.36 -7.28 -10.12
N THR A 30 -16.21 -7.77 -9.65
CA THR A 30 -16.17 -8.93 -8.79
C THR A 30 -16.88 -8.47 -7.52
N THR A 31 -18.20 -8.67 -7.49
CA THR A 31 -18.91 -8.86 -6.25
C THR A 31 -18.24 -10.08 -5.65
N SER A 32 -17.21 -9.86 -4.83
CA SER A 32 -16.73 -10.88 -3.91
C SER A 32 -17.95 -11.18 -3.05
N GLU A 33 -18.65 -12.25 -3.40
CA GLU A 33 -19.61 -12.86 -2.52
C GLU A 33 -18.92 -12.96 -1.17
N THR A 34 -19.58 -12.44 -0.13
CA THR A 34 -19.14 -12.53 1.25
C THR A 34 -19.14 -14.02 1.62
N GLU A 35 -18.12 -14.75 1.16
CA GLU A 35 -17.72 -16.01 1.78
C GLU A 35 -17.46 -15.66 3.23
N ALA A 36 -18.12 -16.41 4.11
CA ALA A 36 -18.11 -16.19 5.53
C ALA A 36 -16.66 -16.05 6.00
N LYS A 37 -16.28 -14.83 6.42
CA LYS A 37 -15.04 -14.54 7.15
C LYS A 37 -14.84 -15.68 8.14
N GLY A 38 -13.77 -16.44 7.97
CA GLY A 38 -13.55 -17.70 8.65
C GLY A 38 -13.62 -17.54 10.16
N VAL A 39 -14.10 -18.56 10.86
CA VAL A 39 -14.04 -18.54 12.34
C VAL A 39 -12.57 -18.60 12.74
N LEU A 40 -12.10 -17.58 13.45
CA LEU A 40 -10.73 -17.55 13.98
C LEU A 40 -10.48 -18.75 14.89
N LYS A 41 -9.33 -19.40 14.70
CA LYS A 41 -8.88 -20.51 15.52
C LYS A 41 -8.05 -19.99 16.67
N VAL A 42 -8.43 -20.36 17.89
CA VAL A 42 -7.55 -20.26 19.05
C VAL A 42 -6.64 -21.50 19.04
N ILE A 43 -5.34 -21.30 18.90
CA ILE A 43 -4.35 -22.38 18.85
C ILE A 43 -3.41 -22.32 20.05
N GLU A 44 -3.00 -23.49 20.53
CA GLU A 44 -2.01 -23.63 21.60
C GLU A 44 -0.60 -23.92 21.08
N THR A 45 -0.49 -24.36 19.82
CA THR A 45 0.78 -24.70 19.15
C THR A 45 0.69 -24.37 17.66
N LEU A 46 1.78 -23.87 17.07
CA LEU A 46 1.82 -23.56 15.64
C LEU A 46 1.77 -24.83 14.77
N GLN A 47 0.97 -24.76 13.71
CA GLN A 47 1.03 -25.63 12.55
C GLN A 47 2.19 -25.18 11.65
N CYS A 48 3.28 -25.96 11.68
CA CYS A 48 4.49 -25.67 10.93
C CYS A 48 4.71 -26.72 9.84
N PRO A 49 4.09 -26.59 8.65
CA PRO A 49 4.37 -27.49 7.54
C PRO A 49 5.84 -27.41 7.12
N GLU A 50 6.37 -28.49 6.53
CA GLU A 50 7.74 -28.49 5.99
C GLU A 50 7.91 -27.46 4.87
N THR A 51 6.87 -27.26 4.06
CA THR A 51 6.87 -26.33 2.93
C THR A 51 5.52 -25.63 2.79
N ILE A 52 5.54 -24.37 2.38
CA ILE A 52 4.34 -23.58 2.05
C ILE A 52 4.72 -22.46 1.09
N GLY A 53 4.04 -22.39 -0.06
CA GLY A 53 4.44 -21.49 -1.15
C GLY A 53 5.92 -21.64 -1.50
N VAL A 54 6.68 -20.55 -1.38
CA VAL A 54 8.14 -20.52 -1.66
C VAL A 54 9.01 -20.79 -0.42
N LEU A 55 8.39 -21.03 0.74
CA LEU A 55 9.07 -21.19 2.01
C LEU A 55 9.33 -22.66 2.34
N THR A 56 10.53 -22.93 2.85
CA THR A 56 10.94 -24.25 3.37
C THR A 56 11.39 -24.11 4.82
N ARG A 57 10.86 -24.97 5.70
CA ARG A 57 11.13 -24.94 7.13
C ARG A 57 12.59 -25.25 7.43
N LYS A 58 13.21 -24.43 8.27
CA LYS A 58 14.56 -24.63 8.81
C LYS A 58 14.44 -25.37 10.15
N GLY A 59 14.53 -26.70 10.10
CA GLY A 59 14.57 -27.54 11.30
C GLY A 59 13.20 -27.81 11.93
N SER A 60 13.21 -28.24 13.19
CA SER A 60 12.00 -28.51 13.97
C SER A 60 11.48 -27.24 14.65
N ALA A 61 10.18 -27.19 14.93
CA ALA A 61 9.59 -26.13 15.75
C ALA A 61 10.35 -25.96 17.09
N HIS A 62 10.64 -24.71 17.45
CA HIS A 62 11.35 -24.35 18.67
C HIS A 62 10.37 -23.97 19.78
N ALA A 63 10.86 -23.92 21.02
CA ALA A 63 10.10 -23.47 22.20
C ALA A 63 8.75 -24.19 22.39
N GLY A 64 8.70 -25.51 22.18
CA GLY A 64 7.47 -26.28 22.39
C GLY A 64 6.41 -26.14 21.29
N GLY A 65 6.73 -25.50 20.15
CA GLY A 65 5.79 -25.29 19.05
C GLY A 65 5.40 -23.83 18.83
N ASP A 66 5.99 -22.90 19.59
CA ASP A 66 5.64 -21.48 19.54
C ASP A 66 6.41 -20.69 18.48
N VAL A 67 7.51 -21.24 17.95
CA VAL A 67 8.31 -20.60 16.91
C VAL A 67 8.72 -21.56 15.80
N CYS A 68 8.54 -21.14 14.55
CA CYS A 68 8.99 -21.88 13.37
C CYS A 68 9.69 -20.96 12.38
N VAL A 69 10.90 -21.35 11.96
CA VAL A 69 11.73 -20.57 11.04
C VAL A 69 11.70 -21.20 9.66
N TYR A 70 11.63 -20.37 8.64
CA TYR A 70 11.59 -20.74 7.23
C TYR A 70 12.65 -19.96 6.46
N SER A 71 13.23 -20.60 5.44
CA SER A 71 13.97 -19.93 4.37
C SER A 71 13.13 -19.83 3.12
N GLY A 72 13.24 -18.69 2.45
CA GLY A 72 12.74 -18.47 1.11
C GLY A 72 13.88 -18.24 0.09
N PRO A 73 13.51 -17.97 -1.17
CA PRO A 73 14.46 -17.63 -2.22
C PRO A 73 15.24 -16.34 -1.90
N ARG A 74 16.39 -16.16 -2.56
CA ARG A 74 17.20 -14.92 -2.51
C ARG A 74 17.56 -14.44 -1.09
N GLY A 75 17.77 -15.39 -0.17
CA GLY A 75 18.16 -15.08 1.21
C GLY A 75 17.03 -14.51 2.05
N ALA A 76 15.78 -14.74 1.67
CA ALA A 76 14.63 -14.43 2.50
C ALA A 76 14.54 -15.38 3.70
N GLU A 77 14.13 -14.84 4.84
CA GLU A 77 13.91 -15.55 6.08
C GLU A 77 12.56 -15.13 6.66
N VAL A 78 11.78 -16.12 7.08
CA VAL A 78 10.49 -15.91 7.73
C VAL A 78 10.51 -16.60 9.09
N SER A 79 10.12 -15.90 10.15
CA SER A 79 9.96 -16.49 11.48
C SER A 79 8.52 -16.32 11.93
N LEU A 80 7.85 -17.44 12.16
CA LEU A 80 6.48 -17.52 12.63
C LEU A 80 6.49 -17.64 14.16
N HIS A 81 5.71 -16.82 14.84
CA HIS A 81 5.63 -16.74 16.29
C HIS A 81 4.17 -16.86 16.75
N LEU A 82 3.91 -17.69 17.77
CA LEU A 82 2.68 -17.70 18.53
C LEU A 82 2.88 -16.87 19.80
N ILE A 83 2.11 -15.80 19.96
CA ILE A 83 2.23 -14.87 21.09
C ILE A 83 0.95 -14.91 21.91
N LYS A 84 1.11 -15.21 23.21
CA LYS A 84 0.05 -15.04 24.19
C LYS A 84 0.10 -13.61 24.70
N LEU A 85 -1.06 -12.94 24.72
CA LEU A 85 -1.12 -11.53 25.05
C LEU A 85 -1.09 -11.28 26.56
N ASP A 86 -1.48 -12.23 27.42
CA ASP A 86 -1.35 -12.16 28.89
C ASP A 86 -1.71 -10.77 29.49
N ASP A 87 -2.87 -10.22 29.10
CA ASP A 87 -3.39 -8.88 29.45
C ASP A 87 -2.67 -7.66 28.82
N GLU A 88 -1.67 -7.87 27.95
CA GLU A 88 -1.07 -6.85 27.07
C GLU A 88 -1.97 -6.61 25.84
N ASN A 89 -2.09 -5.35 25.38
CA ASN A 89 -2.77 -5.06 24.12
C ASN A 89 -1.88 -5.54 22.95
N ALA A 90 -2.51 -6.19 21.96
CA ALA A 90 -1.88 -6.57 20.69
C ALA A 90 -1.09 -5.43 20.04
N ASP A 91 -1.59 -4.19 20.06
CA ASP A 91 -0.88 -3.04 19.48
C ASP A 91 0.51 -2.86 20.09
N GLY A 92 0.64 -2.96 21.42
CA GLY A 92 1.93 -2.81 22.11
C GLY A 92 2.92 -3.93 21.80
N VAL A 93 2.42 -5.15 21.56
CA VAL A 93 3.22 -6.28 21.10
C VAL A 93 3.71 -6.05 19.67
N LEU A 94 2.82 -5.62 18.78
CA LEU A 94 3.14 -5.39 17.37
C LEU A 94 4.10 -4.22 17.17
N ASP A 95 3.95 -3.14 17.94
CA ASP A 95 4.89 -2.01 17.96
C ASP A 95 6.32 -2.46 18.32
N ARG A 96 6.46 -3.49 19.16
CA ARG A 96 7.76 -4.06 19.50
C ARG A 96 8.38 -4.80 18.31
N PHE A 97 7.58 -5.54 17.55
CA PHE A 97 8.02 -6.18 16.31
C PHE A 97 8.38 -5.16 15.24
N GLU A 98 7.59 -4.08 15.06
CA GLU A 98 7.93 -2.96 14.17
C GLU A 98 9.30 -2.35 14.55
N GLN A 99 9.51 -2.07 15.83
CA GLN A 99 10.79 -1.53 16.33
C GLN A 99 11.96 -2.49 16.13
N GLU A 100 11.76 -3.80 16.30
CA GLU A 100 12.82 -4.78 16.05
C GLU A 100 13.17 -4.86 14.57
N LEU A 101 12.17 -4.90 13.69
CA LEU A 101 12.39 -5.00 12.26
C LEU A 101 12.99 -3.72 11.67
N SER A 102 12.53 -2.55 12.09
CA SER A 102 13.11 -1.27 11.69
C SER A 102 14.58 -1.12 12.13
N ARG A 103 14.98 -1.71 13.28
CA ARG A 103 16.40 -1.78 13.69
C ARG A 103 17.26 -2.62 12.75
N SER A 104 16.69 -3.55 11.99
CA SER A 104 17.41 -4.27 10.92
C SER A 104 17.67 -3.39 9.69
N MET A 105 16.99 -2.25 9.55
CA MET A 105 17.15 -1.27 8.47
C MET A 105 17.18 0.17 9.01
N PRO A 106 18.16 0.51 9.89
CA PRO A 106 18.11 1.73 10.69
C PRO A 106 18.26 2.99 9.83
N HIS A 107 19.02 2.93 8.73
CA HIS A 107 19.18 4.06 7.82
C HIS A 107 17.90 4.36 7.04
N THR A 108 17.12 3.35 6.70
CA THR A 108 15.83 3.49 6.02
C THR A 108 14.80 4.12 6.94
N ALA A 109 14.66 3.57 8.16
CA ALA A 109 13.77 4.13 9.18
C ALA A 109 14.11 5.60 9.49
N ALA A 110 15.39 5.91 9.68
CA ALA A 110 15.84 7.29 9.92
C ALA A 110 15.61 8.22 8.71
N ALA A 111 15.76 7.72 7.47
CA ALA A 111 15.54 8.53 6.28
C ALA A 111 14.06 8.88 6.07
N LEU A 112 13.14 7.97 6.39
CA LEU A 112 11.70 8.20 6.38
C LEU A 112 11.27 9.13 7.51
N ALA A 113 11.76 8.93 8.75
CA ALA A 113 11.48 9.84 9.86
C ALA A 113 11.97 11.27 9.56
N ALA A 114 13.21 11.41 9.06
CA ALA A 114 13.74 12.71 8.66
C ALA A 114 13.03 13.28 7.41
N ALA A 115 12.39 12.45 6.59
CA ALA A 115 11.54 12.91 5.49
C ALA A 115 10.31 13.61 6.05
N GLN A 116 9.64 12.92 6.97
CA GLN A 116 8.43 13.38 7.61
C GLN A 116 8.67 14.69 8.36
N GLU A 117 9.72 14.77 9.18
CA GLU A 117 10.07 16.02 9.89
C GLU A 117 10.36 17.18 8.91
N ALA A 118 11.07 16.90 7.80
CA ALA A 118 11.38 17.91 6.81
C ALA A 118 10.16 18.33 5.99
N SER A 119 9.21 17.42 5.79
CA SER A 119 8.00 17.67 5.03
C SER A 119 6.98 18.44 5.90
N GLU A 120 6.82 18.07 7.17
CA GLU A 120 6.07 18.84 8.18
C GLU A 120 6.58 20.28 8.28
N ALA A 121 7.90 20.48 8.37
CA ALA A 121 8.49 21.82 8.43
C ALA A 121 8.27 22.64 7.14
N ARG A 122 8.19 21.98 5.97
CA ARG A 122 7.84 22.65 4.71
C ARG A 122 6.37 23.02 4.67
N ALA A 123 5.49 22.09 5.07
CA ALA A 123 4.05 22.33 5.16
C ALA A 123 3.73 23.55 6.05
N GLU A 124 4.42 23.70 7.18
CA GLU A 124 4.27 24.87 8.05
C GLU A 124 4.72 26.17 7.36
N ALA A 125 5.82 26.13 6.60
CA ALA A 125 6.34 27.28 5.87
C ALA A 125 5.45 27.67 4.68
N ASP A 126 4.90 26.68 3.98
CA ASP A 126 3.99 26.86 2.85
C ASP A 126 2.64 27.38 3.34
N ALA A 127 2.09 26.84 4.44
CA ALA A 127 0.89 27.37 5.09
C ALA A 127 1.06 28.84 5.53
N ALA A 128 2.22 29.19 6.10
CA ALA A 128 2.52 30.58 6.46
C ALA A 128 2.60 31.50 5.22
N SER A 129 3.14 31.00 4.11
CA SER A 129 3.23 31.73 2.84
C SER A 129 1.85 31.93 2.20
N ALA A 130 1.03 30.88 2.14
CA ALA A 130 -0.34 30.92 1.65
C ALA A 130 -1.23 31.89 2.46
N GLN A 131 -1.06 31.92 3.79
CA GLN A 131 -1.74 32.89 4.64
C GLN A 131 -1.29 34.34 4.34
N ALA A 132 0.00 34.57 4.11
CA ALA A 132 0.53 35.87 3.74
C ALA A 132 0.03 36.35 2.36
N ASP A 133 -0.05 35.45 1.39
CA ASP A 133 -0.55 35.76 0.06
C ASP A 133 -2.07 35.97 0.04
N SER A 134 -2.81 35.20 0.83
CA SER A 134 -4.25 35.45 1.06
C SER A 134 -4.48 36.84 1.66
N ALA A 135 -3.72 37.23 2.68
CA ALA A 135 -3.80 38.57 3.27
C ALA A 135 -3.45 39.69 2.27
N ARG A 136 -2.49 39.44 1.36
CA ARG A 136 -2.15 40.38 0.27
C ARG A 136 -3.26 40.44 -0.80
N ALA A 137 -3.88 39.32 -1.14
CA ALA A 137 -4.98 39.23 -2.10
C ALA A 137 -6.23 39.93 -1.57
N GLU A 138 -6.56 39.72 -0.29
CA GLU A 138 -7.63 40.46 0.41
C GLU A 138 -7.36 41.97 0.43
N ALA A 139 -6.11 42.38 0.68
CA ALA A 139 -5.70 43.78 0.60
C ALA A 139 -5.75 44.36 -0.83
N SER A 140 -5.74 43.51 -1.85
CA SER A 140 -5.71 43.89 -3.27
C SER A 140 -7.06 43.69 -3.99
N ALA A 141 -8.14 43.45 -3.26
CA ALA A 141 -9.42 42.93 -3.75
C ALA A 141 -9.94 43.55 -5.07
N ALA A 142 -9.63 42.86 -6.18
CA ALA A 142 -10.49 42.65 -7.34
C ALA A 142 -9.97 41.44 -8.12
N SER A 143 -10.79 40.37 -8.18
CA SER A 143 -10.58 39.12 -8.96
C SER A 143 -9.70 38.04 -8.31
N GLY A 144 -10.29 37.24 -7.42
CA GLY A 144 -9.83 35.86 -7.25
C GLY A 144 -10.26 35.05 -8.48
N ASP A 145 -9.35 34.27 -9.06
CA ASP A 145 -9.65 33.39 -10.19
C ASP A 145 -10.55 32.24 -9.71
N ARG A 146 -11.82 32.29 -10.14
CA ARG A 146 -12.79 31.21 -9.94
C ARG A 146 -13.11 30.57 -11.28
N ALA A 147 -12.96 29.26 -11.35
CA ALA A 147 -13.40 28.47 -12.49
C ALA A 147 -14.51 27.50 -12.05
N SER A 148 -15.60 27.43 -12.82
CA SER A 148 -16.66 26.46 -12.57
C SER A 148 -17.13 25.83 -13.87
N VAL A 149 -17.21 24.50 -13.90
CA VAL A 149 -17.78 23.75 -15.02
C VAL A 149 -18.97 22.96 -14.50
N ARG A 150 -20.14 23.16 -15.11
CA ARG A 150 -21.36 22.45 -14.76
C ARG A 150 -21.91 21.72 -15.97
N MET A 151 -22.01 20.40 -15.87
CA MET A 151 -22.64 19.52 -16.82
C MET A 151 -23.61 18.58 -16.07
N PRO A 152 -24.62 17.99 -16.73
CA PRO A 152 -25.47 17.00 -16.08
C PRO A 152 -24.64 15.87 -15.46
N GLY A 153 -24.72 15.70 -14.14
CA GLY A 153 -23.95 14.68 -13.42
C GLY A 153 -22.45 15.01 -13.23
N LEU A 154 -21.98 16.22 -13.50
CA LEU A 154 -20.60 16.63 -13.24
C LEU A 154 -20.55 18.10 -12.82
N SER A 155 -19.97 18.37 -11.64
CA SER A 155 -19.62 19.73 -11.22
C SER A 155 -18.14 19.80 -10.86
N ILE A 156 -17.45 20.78 -11.42
CA ILE A 156 -16.08 21.14 -11.08
C ILE A 156 -16.11 22.59 -10.59
N GLU A 157 -15.57 22.84 -9.41
CA GLU A 157 -15.41 24.17 -8.83
C GLU A 157 -13.95 24.31 -8.41
N ALA A 158 -13.31 25.41 -8.81
CA ALA A 158 -11.94 25.72 -8.42
C ALA A 158 -11.87 27.20 -8.02
N GLU A 159 -11.29 27.46 -6.85
CA GLU A 159 -11.14 28.79 -6.27
C GLU A 159 -9.86 28.84 -5.44
N GLY A 160 -8.90 29.68 -5.86
CA GLY A 160 -7.58 29.73 -5.23
C GLY A 160 -6.89 28.37 -5.27
N GLU A 161 -6.59 27.83 -4.09
CA GLU A 161 -5.94 26.52 -3.89
C GLU A 161 -6.93 25.38 -3.63
N ARG A 162 -8.23 25.66 -3.69
CA ARG A 162 -9.29 24.66 -3.49
C ARG A 162 -9.84 24.21 -4.83
N ALA A 163 -9.96 22.90 -5.02
CA ALA A 163 -10.65 22.30 -6.15
C ALA A 163 -11.60 21.18 -5.69
N ASP A 164 -12.86 21.29 -6.08
CA ASP A 164 -13.91 20.32 -5.83
C ASP A 164 -14.38 19.71 -7.16
N VAL A 165 -14.32 18.39 -7.29
CA VAL A 165 -14.91 17.64 -8.42
C VAL A 165 -15.96 16.68 -7.88
N ARG A 166 -17.19 16.80 -8.36
CA ARG A 166 -18.30 15.90 -7.98
C ARG A 166 -18.86 15.20 -9.20
N LEU A 167 -18.88 13.88 -9.11
CA LEU A 167 -19.42 12.93 -10.08
C LEU A 167 -20.29 11.91 -9.32
N PRO A 168 -21.28 11.26 -9.95
CA PRO A 168 -22.04 10.19 -9.33
C PRO A 168 -21.11 9.11 -8.76
N GLY A 169 -21.14 8.94 -7.44
CA GLY A 169 -20.32 7.95 -6.74
C GLY A 169 -18.84 8.31 -6.57
N LEU A 170 -18.39 9.49 -7.00
CA LEU A 170 -17.01 9.96 -6.87
C LEU A 170 -16.97 11.43 -6.44
N THR A 171 -16.20 11.74 -5.41
CA THR A 171 -15.91 13.11 -4.98
C THR A 171 -14.40 13.27 -4.84
N VAL A 172 -13.86 14.36 -5.36
CA VAL A 172 -12.47 14.76 -5.19
C VAL A 172 -12.47 16.15 -4.58
N GLU A 173 -11.74 16.32 -3.50
CA GLU A 173 -11.55 17.58 -2.80
C GLU A 173 -10.05 17.77 -2.65
N ALA A 174 -9.49 18.78 -3.30
CA ALA A 174 -8.10 19.17 -3.16
C ALA A 174 -8.03 20.54 -2.50
N GLU A 175 -7.13 20.70 -1.53
CA GLU A 175 -6.90 21.93 -0.80
C GLU A 175 -5.40 22.03 -0.48
N GLY A 176 -4.72 22.95 -1.15
CA GLY A 176 -3.26 23.08 -1.07
C GLY A 176 -2.57 21.76 -1.44
N ASP A 177 -1.78 21.22 -0.50
CA ASP A 177 -1.00 19.98 -0.67
C ASP A 177 -1.74 18.72 -0.25
N THR A 178 -3.03 18.84 0.11
CA THR A 178 -3.87 17.71 0.50
C THR A 178 -4.92 17.41 -0.56
N ALA A 179 -5.16 16.13 -0.82
CA ALA A 179 -6.27 15.66 -1.64
C ALA A 179 -7.05 14.54 -0.94
N ASN A 180 -8.38 14.65 -0.92
CA ASN A 180 -9.30 13.61 -0.51
C ASN A 180 -10.11 13.13 -1.72
N VAL A 181 -10.01 11.84 -2.03
CA VAL A 181 -10.78 11.18 -3.08
C VAL A 181 -11.70 10.16 -2.44
N ARG A 182 -13.01 10.31 -2.60
CA ARG A 182 -14.01 9.38 -2.08
C ARG A 182 -14.74 8.70 -3.23
N PHE A 183 -14.79 7.37 -3.22
CA PHE A 183 -15.58 6.58 -4.15
C PHE A 183 -16.25 5.41 -3.45
N GLY A 184 -17.58 5.35 -3.50
CA GLY A 184 -18.34 4.37 -2.71
C GLY A 184 -17.99 4.45 -1.21
N ASN A 185 -17.51 3.35 -0.64
CA ASN A 185 -17.04 3.24 0.75
C ASN A 185 -15.52 3.39 0.90
N PHE A 186 -14.80 3.74 -0.17
CA PHE A 186 -13.37 3.99 -0.14
C PHE A 186 -13.08 5.48 -0.04
N SER A 187 -12.06 5.82 0.72
CA SER A 187 -11.47 7.16 0.75
C SER A 187 -9.95 7.06 0.62
N ILE A 188 -9.36 7.92 -0.21
CA ILE A 188 -7.92 8.08 -0.35
C ILE A 188 -7.60 9.49 0.11
N GLN A 189 -6.71 9.62 1.08
CA GLN A 189 -6.13 10.87 1.52
C GLN A 189 -4.68 10.87 1.04
N ALA A 190 -4.32 11.82 0.19
CA ALA A 190 -2.93 12.09 -0.16
C ALA A 190 -2.51 13.39 0.51
N ASP A 191 -1.35 13.37 1.14
CA ASP A 191 -0.73 14.50 1.80
C ASP A 191 0.73 14.59 1.33
N ASP A 192 0.98 15.47 0.35
CA ASP A 192 2.33 15.65 -0.21
C ASP A 192 3.26 16.27 0.84
N ALA A 193 2.70 17.14 1.68
CA ALA A 193 3.35 17.75 2.83
C ALA A 193 3.85 16.73 3.86
N ASN A 194 3.24 15.55 3.95
CA ASN A 194 3.70 14.45 4.82
C ASN A 194 4.22 13.23 4.05
N GLN A 195 4.34 13.33 2.72
CA GLN A 195 4.70 12.22 1.81
C GLN A 195 3.93 10.93 2.11
N THR A 196 2.66 11.09 2.51
CA THR A 196 1.82 10.01 3.03
C THR A 196 0.58 9.85 2.17
N VAL A 197 0.23 8.60 1.88
CA VAL A 197 -1.03 8.22 1.26
C VAL A 197 -1.76 7.26 2.19
N ASP A 198 -2.92 7.68 2.68
CA ASP A 198 -3.84 6.81 3.41
C ASP A 198 -4.98 6.36 2.51
N VAL A 199 -5.25 5.06 2.50
CA VAL A 199 -6.44 4.47 1.89
C VAL A 199 -7.27 3.87 3.00
N ARG A 200 -8.54 4.25 3.10
CA ARG A 200 -9.48 3.73 4.10
C ARG A 200 -10.71 3.18 3.42
N SER A 201 -11.15 2.03 3.89
CA SER A 201 -12.40 1.36 3.55
C SER A 201 -13.05 0.85 4.83
N ASP A 202 -14.28 0.34 4.74
CA ASP A 202 -14.99 -0.21 5.90
C ASP A 202 -14.27 -1.41 6.54
N ASP A 203 -13.46 -2.14 5.76
CA ASP A 203 -12.83 -3.40 6.16
C ASP A 203 -11.31 -3.29 6.33
N GLU A 204 -10.69 -2.16 5.97
CA GLU A 204 -9.24 -2.01 5.97
C GLU A 204 -8.79 -0.55 5.88
N SER A 205 -7.70 -0.24 6.57
CA SER A 205 -6.91 0.98 6.42
C SER A 205 -5.49 0.63 5.99
N VAL A 206 -4.96 1.37 5.02
CA VAL A 206 -3.60 1.26 4.50
C VAL A 206 -2.96 2.64 4.58
N SER A 207 -1.80 2.75 5.21
CA SER A 207 -0.96 3.95 5.23
C SER A 207 0.33 3.62 4.52
N VAL A 208 0.71 4.46 3.55
CA VAL A 208 1.96 4.36 2.80
C VAL A 208 2.73 5.65 2.99
N GLN A 209 3.94 5.54 3.53
CA GLN A 209 4.92 6.61 3.56
C GLN A 209 6.06 6.25 2.61
N ALA A 210 6.43 7.15 1.71
CA ALA A 210 7.48 6.85 0.74
C ALA A 210 8.39 8.05 0.51
N ARG A 211 9.69 7.77 0.40
CA ARG A 211 10.70 8.75 0.02
C ARG A 211 11.79 8.10 -0.80
N ASP A 212 12.07 8.70 -1.95
CA ASP A 212 13.08 8.20 -2.89
C ASP A 212 12.79 6.73 -3.21
N ASP A 213 13.70 5.83 -2.82
CA ASP A 213 13.55 4.38 -2.98
C ASP A 213 13.00 3.66 -1.74
N ALA A 214 12.83 4.37 -0.63
CA ALA A 214 12.37 3.84 0.64
C ALA A 214 10.85 3.94 0.77
N ALA A 215 10.23 2.93 1.36
CA ALA A 215 8.81 2.96 1.70
C ALA A 215 8.52 2.22 3.01
N GLU A 216 7.58 2.76 3.77
CA GLU A 216 6.92 2.10 4.89
C GLU A 216 5.44 1.94 4.56
N ILE A 217 4.91 0.73 4.74
CA ILE A 217 3.52 0.39 4.48
C ILE A 217 2.95 -0.24 5.74
N ARG A 218 1.82 0.28 6.19
CA ARG A 218 1.06 -0.24 7.33
C ARG A 218 -0.35 -0.55 6.88
N THR A 219 -0.79 -1.78 7.06
CA THR A 219 -2.17 -2.19 6.81
C THR A 219 -2.79 -2.63 8.12
N ARG A 220 -4.05 -2.25 8.36
CA ARG A 220 -4.81 -2.64 9.55
C ARG A 220 -6.27 -2.83 9.19
N ALA A 221 -6.80 -4.01 9.49
CA ALA A 221 -8.25 -4.23 9.48
C ALA A 221 -8.88 -3.71 10.78
N PRO A 222 -10.04 -3.04 10.73
CA PRO A 222 -10.81 -2.68 11.90
C PRO A 222 -11.58 -3.89 12.46
N GLY A 223 -11.91 -3.86 13.76
CA GLY A 223 -12.77 -4.83 14.44
C GLY A 223 -12.09 -5.57 15.61
N ASP A 224 -12.80 -6.54 16.18
CA ASP A 224 -12.42 -7.29 17.40
C ASP A 224 -11.34 -8.37 17.13
N THR A 225 -10.61 -8.22 16.03
CA THR A 225 -9.60 -9.17 15.54
C THR A 225 -8.39 -8.42 15.05
N VAL A 226 -7.22 -8.89 15.45
CA VAL A 226 -5.95 -8.43 14.93
C VAL A 226 -5.81 -8.94 13.50
N ARG A 227 -5.68 -8.03 12.54
CA ARG A 227 -5.14 -8.29 11.20
C ARG A 227 -4.35 -7.05 10.80
N THR A 228 -3.03 -7.15 10.89
CA THR A 228 -2.16 -6.02 10.58
C THR A 228 -0.94 -6.49 9.80
N THR A 229 -0.50 -5.64 8.89
CA THR A 229 0.69 -5.84 8.06
C THR A 229 1.61 -4.65 8.24
N TYR A 230 2.90 -4.91 8.39
CA TYR A 230 3.96 -3.90 8.38
C TYR A 230 5.00 -4.27 7.35
N ILE A 231 5.43 -3.31 6.51
CA ILE A 231 6.50 -3.50 5.54
C ILE A 231 7.39 -2.25 5.53
N LEU A 232 8.70 -2.46 5.62
CA LEU A 232 9.72 -1.43 5.42
C LEU A 232 10.69 -1.91 4.34
N THR A 233 10.91 -1.09 3.32
CA THR A 233 11.77 -1.45 2.18
C THR A 233 12.62 -0.29 1.69
N ASP A 234 13.78 -0.59 1.11
CA ASP A 234 14.71 0.37 0.49
C ASP A 234 15.56 -0.33 -0.60
N ASN A 235 15.90 0.38 -1.69
CA ASN A 235 16.87 -0.11 -2.67
C ASN A 235 18.28 -0.23 -2.08
N ARG A 236 18.62 0.67 -1.15
CA ARG A 236 19.89 0.66 -0.44
C ARG A 236 19.85 -0.43 0.63
N PRO A 237 20.69 -1.47 0.52
CA PRO A 237 20.73 -2.52 1.52
C PRO A 237 21.22 -1.97 2.86
N ALA A 238 20.63 -2.46 3.95
CA ALA A 238 21.18 -2.28 5.29
C ALA A 238 22.55 -2.97 5.43
N GLU A 239 23.24 -2.75 6.57
CA GLU A 239 24.57 -3.32 6.82
C GLU A 239 24.60 -4.85 6.67
N GLU A 240 23.56 -5.53 7.15
CA GLU A 240 23.43 -6.97 7.01
C GLU A 240 22.98 -7.40 5.60
N GLY A 241 22.62 -6.47 4.73
CA GLY A 241 22.15 -6.71 3.36
C GLY A 241 20.62 -6.73 3.21
N TRP A 242 19.85 -6.44 4.25
CA TRP A 242 18.38 -6.41 4.20
C TRP A 242 17.88 -5.26 3.34
N ARG A 243 16.88 -5.53 2.50
CA ARG A 243 16.19 -4.56 1.64
C ARG A 243 14.68 -4.53 1.84
N LEU A 244 14.16 -5.54 2.52
CA LEU A 244 12.78 -5.63 2.92
C LEU A 244 12.74 -6.30 4.29
N VAL A 245 11.99 -5.69 5.21
CA VAL A 245 11.61 -6.28 6.49
C VAL A 245 10.14 -6.00 6.72
N GLY A 246 9.46 -6.86 7.47
CA GLY A 246 8.04 -6.67 7.72
C GLY A 246 7.44 -7.79 8.55
N PHE A 247 6.15 -7.71 8.82
CA PHE A 247 5.40 -8.82 9.36
C PHE A 247 3.95 -8.82 8.90
N GLU A 248 3.35 -10.00 8.94
CA GLU A 248 1.90 -10.20 8.94
C GLU A 248 1.50 -10.73 10.31
N ALA A 249 0.50 -10.11 10.94
CA ALA A 249 0.01 -10.52 12.24
C ALA A 249 -1.50 -10.72 12.22
N ARG A 250 -1.95 -11.79 12.88
CA ARG A 250 -3.37 -12.11 12.93
C ARG A 250 -3.78 -12.89 14.18
N GLY A 251 -4.98 -12.63 14.70
CA GLY A 251 -5.58 -13.38 15.80
C GLY A 251 -6.78 -12.67 16.43
N PRO A 252 -7.43 -13.25 17.45
CA PRO A 252 -8.43 -12.54 18.24
C PRO A 252 -7.81 -11.40 19.06
N GLU A 253 -8.57 -10.34 19.34
CA GLU A 253 -8.11 -9.19 20.15
C GLU A 253 -7.58 -9.59 21.53
N GLY A 254 -8.20 -10.60 22.18
CA GLY A 254 -7.76 -11.13 23.47
C GLY A 254 -6.60 -12.13 23.42
N GLY A 255 -6.08 -12.43 22.23
CA GLY A 255 -4.99 -13.40 22.00
C GLY A 255 -5.42 -14.87 22.07
N PRO A 256 -4.51 -15.81 21.72
CA PRO A 256 -3.15 -15.58 21.22
C PRO A 256 -3.14 -15.08 19.76
N ILE A 257 -2.11 -14.32 19.39
CA ILE A 257 -1.90 -13.85 18.02
C ILE A 257 -0.73 -14.60 17.36
N VAL A 258 -0.81 -14.76 16.05
CA VAL A 258 0.25 -15.34 15.23
C VAL A 258 0.90 -14.23 14.41
N VAL A 259 2.22 -14.13 14.50
CA VAL A 259 3.02 -13.10 13.82
C VAL A 259 4.06 -13.79 12.94
N ALA A 260 4.02 -13.56 11.63
CA ALA A 260 5.06 -13.97 10.70
C ALA A 260 5.95 -12.78 10.38
N THR A 261 7.15 -12.74 10.93
CA THR A 261 8.16 -11.74 10.57
C THR A 261 8.90 -12.17 9.32
N VAL A 262 9.16 -11.22 8.42
CA VAL A 262 9.79 -11.43 7.12
C VAL A 262 11.02 -10.52 7.03
N ARG A 263 12.14 -11.07 6.56
CA ARG A 263 13.35 -10.33 6.21
C ARG A 263 13.89 -10.85 4.90
N ALA A 264 14.18 -9.98 3.94
CA ALA A 264 14.70 -10.36 2.63
C ALA A 264 15.85 -9.46 2.17
N LYS A 265 16.82 -10.07 1.48
CA LYS A 265 17.98 -9.36 0.89
C LYS A 265 17.65 -8.70 -0.45
N ASP A 266 16.49 -9.00 -0.99
CA ASP A 266 15.93 -8.44 -2.22
C ASP A 266 14.59 -7.77 -1.91
N ARG A 267 14.25 -6.71 -2.65
CA ARG A 267 12.97 -6.00 -2.50
C ARG A 267 11.85 -6.76 -3.19
N ASP A 268 12.14 -7.33 -4.34
CA ASP A 268 11.19 -8.09 -5.12
C ASP A 268 11.12 -9.50 -4.53
N SER A 269 10.72 -9.71 -3.28
CA SER A 269 10.75 -11.04 -2.68
C SER A 269 9.59 -11.91 -3.18
N ASP A 270 9.72 -12.45 -4.40
CA ASP A 270 8.67 -13.21 -5.13
C ASP A 270 7.86 -14.13 -4.21
N GLY A 271 6.63 -13.72 -3.88
CA GLY A 271 5.68 -14.51 -3.10
C GLY A 271 6.10 -14.88 -1.68
N VAL A 272 7.21 -14.32 -1.14
CA VAL A 272 7.67 -14.60 0.24
C VAL A 272 6.66 -14.06 1.24
N PHE A 273 6.21 -12.82 1.04
CA PHE A 273 5.24 -12.19 1.92
C PHE A 273 3.87 -12.86 1.83
N ASP A 274 3.45 -13.24 0.62
CA ASP A 274 2.22 -14.03 0.40
C ASP A 274 2.30 -15.39 1.12
N SER A 275 3.44 -16.08 1.01
CA SER A 275 3.65 -17.36 1.72
C SER A 275 3.68 -17.18 3.25
N ALA A 276 4.16 -16.04 3.74
CA ALA A 276 4.09 -15.70 5.17
C ALA A 276 2.65 -15.44 5.62
N LYS A 277 1.85 -14.77 4.79
CA LYS A 277 0.40 -14.58 5.03
C LYS A 277 -0.35 -15.91 5.02
N ASP A 278 0.00 -16.82 4.12
CA ASP A 278 -0.56 -18.17 4.08
C ASP A 278 -0.21 -18.95 5.36
N LEU A 279 1.01 -18.79 5.90
CA LEU A 279 1.42 -19.39 7.18
C LEU A 279 0.57 -18.89 8.34
N VAL A 280 0.34 -17.58 8.41
CA VAL A 280 -0.51 -16.97 9.45
C VAL A 280 -1.94 -17.49 9.30
N THR A 281 -2.50 -17.44 8.09
CA THR A 281 -3.87 -17.89 7.78
C THR A 281 -4.08 -19.37 8.07
N LEU A 282 -3.10 -20.23 7.79
CA LEU A 282 -3.15 -21.66 8.14
C LEU A 282 -3.40 -21.87 9.65
N ASN A 283 -2.74 -21.05 10.46
CA ASN A 283 -2.75 -21.16 11.91
C ASN A 283 -4.01 -20.58 12.56
N VAL A 284 -4.46 -19.40 12.11
CA VAL A 284 -5.57 -18.69 12.77
C VAL A 284 -6.87 -18.62 11.95
N GLY A 285 -6.88 -19.02 10.69
CA GLY A 285 -8.05 -18.93 9.79
C GLY A 285 -8.11 -17.63 8.98
N GLU A 286 -9.14 -17.51 8.13
CA GLU A 286 -9.44 -16.35 7.28
C GLU A 286 -10.39 -15.33 7.93
#